data_AF-A0A8J3RAI5-F1
#
_entry.id   AF-A0A8J3RAI5-F1
#
_cell.length_a   1.000
_cell.length_b   1.000
_cell.length_c   1.000
_cell.angle_alpha   90.00
_cell.angle_beta   90.00
_cell.angle_gamma   90.00
#
_symmetry.space_group_name_H-M   'P 1'
#
loop_
_entity.id
_entity.type
_entity.pdbx_description
1 polymer ?
#
loop_
_entity_poly.entity_id
_entity_poly.type
_entity_poly.pdbx_seq_one_letter_code
_entity_poly.pdbx_strand_id
1 'polypeptide(L)' 'MKTIATFRLALPRTILRYAGGRELTLGDLGMRDGMLGGINAIIVGNYLTTLGRTPEEDLSLLVDLKMPIKALSDTL' A
#
# COMPACT_ATOMS: atom_id res chain seq x y z
N MET A 1 12.84 -2.23 -2.99
CA MET A 1 12.77 -0.78 -2.68
C MET A 1 13.16 0.13 -3.82
N LYS A 2 14.34 -0.03 -4.44
CA LYS A 2 14.80 0.84 -5.56
C LYS A 2 13.74 1.05 -6.65
N THR A 3 13.08 -0.03 -7.09
CA THR A 3 12.02 0.01 -8.11
C THR A 3 10.87 0.97 -7.76
N ILE A 4 10.35 0.93 -6.54
CA ILE A 4 9.23 1.77 -6.10
C ILE A 4 9.64 3.24 -6.15
N ALA A 5 10.81 3.57 -5.58
CA ALA A 5 11.33 4.93 -5.57
C ALA A 5 11.58 5.46 -6.99
N THR A 6 12.14 4.63 -7.88
CA THR A 6 12.36 4.98 -9.29
C THR A 6 11.03 5.30 -9.99
N PHE A 7 10.00 4.48 -9.81
CA PHE A 7 8.69 4.75 -10.41
C PHE A 7 8.02 5.99 -9.81
N ARG A 8 8.12 6.23 -8.50
CA ARG A 8 7.57 7.44 -7.89
C ARG A 8 8.25 8.70 -8.43
N LEU A 9 9.57 8.69 -8.60
CA LEU A 9 10.30 9.81 -9.20
C LEU A 9 9.92 10.03 -10.67
N ALA A 10 9.81 8.96 -11.46
CA ALA A 10 9.41 9.05 -12.86
C ALA A 10 7.93 9.45 -13.04
N LEU A 11 7.05 9.06 -12.12
CA LEU A 11 5.60 9.21 -12.19
C LEU A 11 5.04 9.90 -10.92
N PRO A 12 5.34 11.19 -10.71
CA PRO A 12 5.12 11.86 -9.43
C PRO A 12 3.64 11.91 -9.00
N ARG A 13 2.71 11.98 -9.96
CA ARG A 13 1.25 12.10 -9.69
C ARG A 13 0.47 10.79 -9.84
N THR A 14 1.11 9.73 -10.30
CA THR A 14 0.42 8.48 -10.61
C THR A 14 0.11 7.71 -9.33
N ILE A 15 -1.01 7.00 -9.33
CA ILE A 15 -1.33 6.02 -8.30
C ILE A 15 -0.43 4.82 -8.50
N LEU A 16 0.49 4.61 -7.56
CA LEU A 16 1.29 3.40 -7.47
C LEU A 16 0.64 2.53 -6.40
N ARG A 17 0.12 1.38 -6.81
CA ARG A 17 -0.73 0.53 -5.99
C ARG A 17 -0.06 -0.80 -5.70
N TYR A 18 -0.10 -1.22 -4.44
CA TYR A 18 0.20 -2.59 -4.10
C TYR A 18 -0.92 -3.53 -4.56
N ALA A 19 -0.54 -4.56 -5.32
CA ALA A 19 -1.42 -5.65 -5.73
C ALA A 19 -1.28 -6.86 -4.79
N GLY A 20 -1.99 -7.95 -5.09
CA GLY A 20 -1.90 -9.20 -4.33
C GLY A 20 -0.51 -9.83 -4.38
N GLY A 21 -0.15 -10.59 -3.34
CA GLY A 21 1.16 -11.25 -3.19
C GLY A 21 2.26 -10.36 -2.62
N ARG A 22 1.93 -9.13 -2.20
CA ARG A 22 2.86 -8.18 -1.57
C ARG A 22 3.37 -8.66 -0.21
N GLU A 23 2.55 -9.36 0.54
CA GLU A 23 2.83 -9.94 1.84
C GLU A 23 3.88 -11.05 1.73
N LEU A 24 3.77 -11.90 0.70
CA LEU A 24 4.76 -12.94 0.40
C LEU A 24 6.06 -12.36 -0.15
N THR A 25 5.96 -11.34 -1.00
CA THR A 25 7.12 -10.81 -1.74
C THR A 25 7.93 -9.83 -0.90
N LEU A 26 7.29 -9.01 -0.07
CA LEU A 26 7.91 -7.88 0.65
C LEU A 26 7.89 -8.05 2.16
N GLY A 27 6.98 -8.86 2.71
CA GLY A 27 6.72 -8.91 4.16
C GLY A 27 6.27 -7.56 4.74
N ASP A 28 6.06 -7.51 6.05
CA ASP A 28 5.56 -6.31 6.72
C ASP A 28 6.52 -5.12 6.64
N LEU A 29 7.81 -5.36 6.89
CA LEU A 29 8.83 -4.31 6.85
C LEU A 29 9.01 -3.75 5.44
N GLY A 30 9.11 -4.62 4.43
CA GLY A 30 9.26 -4.16 3.05
C GLY A 30 8.01 -3.42 2.57
N MET A 31 6.83 -3.82 3.03
CA MET A 31 5.61 -3.12 2.67
C MET A 31 5.52 -1.72 3.29
N ARG A 32 5.93 -1.57 4.57
CA ARG A 32 6.11 -0.27 5.24
C ARG A 32 7.09 0.61 4.47
N ASP A 33 8.26 0.07 4.14
CA ASP A 33 9.30 0.78 3.41
C ASP A 33 8.81 1.24 2.03
N GLY A 34 8.05 0.41 1.32
CA GLY A 34 7.55 0.81 0.01
C GLY A 34 6.38 1.79 0.06
N MET A 35 5.56 1.81 1.12
CA MET A 35 4.62 2.92 1.36
C MET A 35 5.36 4.24 1.52
N LEU A 36 6.38 4.27 2.38
CA LEU A 36 7.23 5.44 2.56
C LEU A 36 8.03 5.80 1.29
N GLY A 37 8.38 4.79 0.49
CA GLY A 37 9.11 4.92 -0.77
C GLY A 37 8.27 5.40 -1.96
N GLY A 38 6.96 5.57 -1.78
CA GLY A 38 6.09 6.20 -2.78
C GLY A 38 4.90 5.38 -3.26
N ILE A 39 4.60 4.22 -2.69
CA ILE A 39 3.28 3.61 -2.90
C ILE A 39 2.22 4.48 -2.21
N ASN A 40 1.06 4.66 -2.84
CA ASN A 40 -0.02 5.48 -2.31
C ASN A 40 -1.42 4.85 -2.46
N ALA A 41 -1.48 3.56 -2.75
CA ALA A 41 -2.71 2.79 -2.77
C ALA A 41 -2.45 1.31 -2.47
N ILE A 42 -3.45 0.62 -1.93
CA ILE A 42 -3.40 -0.80 -1.57
C ILE A 42 -4.69 -1.48 -2.05
N ILE A 43 -4.58 -2.68 -2.62
CA ILE A 43 -5.73 -3.58 -2.79
C ILE A 43 -5.92 -4.36 -1.48
N VAL A 44 -7.12 -4.25 -0.90
CA VAL A 44 -7.52 -4.87 0.37
C VAL A 44 -8.47 -6.05 0.14
N GLY A 45 -8.53 -6.96 1.11
CA GLY A 45 -9.41 -8.14 1.08
C GLY A 45 -8.83 -9.31 0.29
N ASN A 46 -9.70 -10.26 -0.11
CA ASN A 46 -9.29 -11.37 -0.96
C ASN A 46 -8.78 -10.81 -2.29
N TYR A 47 -7.49 -10.98 -2.55
CA TYR A 47 -6.88 -10.61 -3.82
C TYR A 47 -7.57 -11.40 -4.92
N LEU A 48 -7.87 -10.77 -6.05
CA LEU A 48 -8.75 -11.27 -7.11
C LEU A 48 -8.77 -12.81 -7.33
N THR A 49 -7.61 -13.48 -7.25
CA THR A 49 -7.45 -14.93 -7.42
C THR A 49 -6.82 -15.67 -6.23
N THR A 50 -6.47 -14.99 -5.14
CA THR A 50 -5.76 -15.59 -4.00
C THR A 50 -6.30 -15.07 -2.67
N LEU A 51 -6.21 -15.91 -1.64
CA LEU A 51 -6.39 -15.41 -0.27
C LEU A 51 -5.32 -14.35 0.02
N GLY A 52 -5.72 -13.31 0.71
CA GLY A 52 -4.87 -12.16 1.00
C GLY A 52 -4.88 -11.78 2.46
N ARG A 53 -4.10 -10.75 2.78
CA ARG A 53 -4.10 -10.08 4.08
C ARG A 53 -5.50 -9.53 4.40
N THR A 54 -5.90 -9.54 5.67
CA THR A 54 -7.20 -8.97 6.03
C THR A 54 -7.19 -7.44 5.89
N PRO A 55 -8.33 -6.82 5.55
CA PRO A 55 -8.42 -5.36 5.45
C PRO A 55 -8.04 -4.62 6.75
N GLU A 56 -8.29 -5.24 7.91
CA GLU A 56 -8.00 -4.65 9.23
C GLU A 56 -6.50 -4.45 9.44
N GLU A 57 -5.69 -5.39 8.97
CA GLU A 57 -4.24 -5.26 9.10
C GLU A 57 -3.68 -4.18 8.18
N ASP A 58 -4.26 -4.01 6.99
CA ASP A 58 -3.92 -2.90 6.09
C ASP A 58 -4.30 -1.55 6.70
N LEU A 59 -5.46 -1.50 7.35
CA LEU A 59 -5.91 -0.31 8.07
C LEU A 59 -4.96 0.01 9.23
N SER A 60 -4.54 -1.00 10.01
CA SER A 60 -3.58 -0.84 11.09
C SER A 60 -2.24 -0.28 10.60
N LEU A 61 -1.74 -0.77 9.46
CA LEU A 61 -0.54 -0.25 8.82
C LEU A 61 -0.67 1.25 8.48
N LEU A 62 -1.78 1.64 7.85
CA LEU A 62 -2.01 3.02 7.44
C LEU A 62 -2.14 3.96 8.66
N VAL A 63 -2.77 3.49 9.73
CA VAL A 63 -2.85 4.19 11.02
C VAL A 63 -1.45 4.38 11.61
N ASP A 64 -0.63 3.33 11.68
CA ASP A 64 0.74 3.39 12.21
C ASP A 64 1.61 4.38 11.42
N LEU A 65 1.45 4.41 10.09
CA LEU A 65 2.17 5.31 9.21
C LEU A 65 1.55 6.72 9.12
N LYS A 66 0.45 6.98 9.83
CA LYS A 66 -0.30 8.24 9.81
C LYS A 66 -0.72 8.65 8.39
N MET A 67 -1.08 7.67 7.56
CA MET A 67 -1.50 7.89 6.18
C MET A 67 -3.02 7.93 6.10
N PRO A 68 -3.63 9.09 5.78
CA PRO A 68 -5.08 9.22 5.73
C PRO A 68 -5.67 8.48 4.52
N ILE A 69 -6.87 7.92 4.70
CA ILE A 69 -7.62 7.29 3.62
C ILE A 69 -8.54 8.33 2.99
N LYS A 70 -8.29 8.66 1.72
CA LYS A 70 -9.01 9.71 0.99
C LYS A 70 -10.54 9.60 1.12
N ALA A 71 -11.12 8.42 0.86
CA ALA A 71 -12.57 8.23 0.91
C ALA A 71 -13.16 8.43 2.31
N LEU A 72 -12.40 8.13 3.37
CA LEU A 72 -12.83 8.34 4.74
C LEU A 72 -12.71 9.82 5.13
N SER A 73 -11.64 10.49 4.68
CA SER A 73 -11.44 11.92 4.89
C SER A 73 -12.47 12.81 4.19
N ASP A 74 -13.08 12.35 3.09
CA ASP A 74 -14.13 13.08 2.38
C ASP A 74 -15.48 13.06 3.13
N THR A 75 -15.64 12.20 4.15
CA THR A 75 -16.91 12.01 4.91
C THR A 75 -16.86 12.61 6.32
N LEU A 76 -15.67 13.03 6.78
CA LEU A 76 -15.40 13.64 8.09
C LEU A 76 -15.19 15.15 7.95
#